data_AF-A0A6L6PPK3-F1
#
_entry.id   AF-A0A6L6PPK3-F1
#
_cell.length_a   1.000
_cell.length_b   1.000
_cell.length_c   1.000
_cell.angle_alpha   90.00
_cell.angle_beta   90.00
_cell.angle_gamma   90.00
#
_symmetry.space_group_name_H-M   'P 1'
#
loop_
_entity.id
_entity.type
_entity.pdbx_description
1 polymer ?
#
loop_
_entity_poly.entity_id
_entity_poly.type
_entity_poly.pdbx_seq_one_letter_code
_entity_poly.pdbx_strand_id
1 'polypeptide(L)'
;MKIDKKRLLPLGAVLFALAIVGLMADIAWSVRQQQLDLITNFYKDHLARPETRQASQLPSGSFFSKELEALVDANLQLCDSLSRGDDICGYGADGDVFLDTQEVSPTLDFERAHFKVERAGDNIIEASFNIYPDMGAAYERKVRFVLVDEDNGWRVDDMLYAQGRSMRQELQRENAAVLARASELADAAGWVFNYLGNEDMLDRAVRFIAFPVQVCDQYGVCTAMKRDDMRLMQALDALADSEAGAVALPKPGEVQASEGKVVAVHALDFTFQNKAWWVTKIDLRRSSSPPPPNP
;
A
#
# COMPACT_ATOMS: atom_id res chain seq x y z
N MET A 1 73.18 0.72 -23.62
CA MET A 1 72.00 0.07 -24.22
C MET A 1 71.26 1.07 -25.09
N LYS A 2 71.14 0.85 -26.41
CA LYS A 2 70.26 1.65 -27.29
C LYS A 2 68.86 1.06 -27.20
N ILE A 3 67.94 1.73 -26.50
CA ILE A 3 66.54 1.30 -26.44
C ILE A 3 65.88 1.63 -27.78
N ASP A 4 65.33 0.62 -28.43
CA ASP A 4 64.67 0.76 -29.73
C ASP A 4 63.31 1.44 -29.55
N LYS A 5 63.26 2.75 -29.82
CA LYS A 5 62.07 3.59 -29.63
C LYS A 5 60.85 3.10 -30.42
N LYS A 6 61.05 2.34 -31.50
CA LYS A 6 59.96 1.76 -32.30
C LYS A 6 59.17 0.69 -31.54
N ARG A 7 59.75 0.06 -30.51
CA ARG A 7 59.08 -0.95 -29.68
C ARG A 7 58.44 -0.37 -28.42
N LEU A 8 58.76 0.87 -28.03
CA LEU A 8 58.20 1.51 -26.82
C LEU A 8 56.74 1.95 -27.02
N LEU A 9 56.40 2.45 -28.21
CA LEU A 9 55.04 2.88 -28.56
C LEU A 9 53.99 1.75 -28.51
N PRO A 10 54.19 0.58 -29.17
CA PRO A 10 53.24 -0.51 -29.08
C PRO A 10 53.17 -1.11 -27.67
N LEU A 11 54.29 -1.16 -26.94
CA LEU A 11 54.33 -1.70 -25.58
C LEU A 11 53.61 -0.78 -24.58
N GLY A 12 53.73 0.55 -24.74
CA GLY A 12 52.96 1.53 -23.98
C GLY A 12 51.47 1.47 -24.27
N ALA A 13 51.07 1.30 -25.53
CA ALA A 13 49.66 1.13 -25.91
C ALA A 13 49.05 -0.15 -25.33
N VAL A 14 49.78 -1.27 -25.33
CA VAL A 14 49.35 -2.53 -24.71
C VAL A 14 49.17 -2.39 -23.20
N LEU A 15 50.12 -1.74 -22.51
CA LEU A 15 50.02 -1.51 -21.06
C LEU A 15 48.84 -0.60 -20.71
N PHE A 16 48.59 0.44 -21.51
CA PHE A 16 47.43 1.32 -21.32
C PHE A 16 46.10 0.58 -21.52
N ALA A 17 46.00 -0.26 -22.56
CA ALA A 17 44.81 -1.09 -22.77
C ALA A 17 44.58 -2.08 -21.62
N LEU A 18 45.64 -2.73 -21.11
CA LEU A 18 45.54 -3.62 -19.95
C LEU A 18 45.11 -2.88 -18.68
N ALA A 19 45.60 -1.65 -18.47
CA ALA A 19 45.19 -0.82 -17.33
C ALA A 19 43.70 -0.44 -17.40
N ILE A 20 43.19 -0.09 -18.59
CA ILE A 20 41.76 0.18 -18.80
C ILE A 20 40.92 -1.07 -18.50
N VAL A 21 41.32 -2.23 -19.02
CA VAL A 21 40.61 -3.49 -18.77
C VAL A 21 40.60 -3.83 -17.29
N GLY A 22 41.73 -3.66 -16.59
CA GLY A 22 41.82 -3.85 -15.15
C GLY A 22 40.89 -2.92 -14.35
N LEU A 23 40.85 -1.63 -14.72
CA LEU A 23 39.95 -0.66 -14.09
C LEU A 23 38.48 -1.02 -14.31
N MET A 24 38.11 -1.43 -15.53
CA MET A 24 36.73 -1.83 -15.83
C MET A 24 36.32 -3.10 -15.06
N ALA A 25 37.24 -4.05 -14.87
CA ALA A 25 37.01 -5.25 -14.07
C ALA A 25 36.81 -4.92 -12.58
N ASP A 26 37.59 -3.99 -12.03
CA ASP A 26 37.45 -3.53 -10.64
C ASP A 26 36.13 -2.79 -10.41
N ILE A 27 35.75 -1.90 -11.34
CA ILE A 27 34.45 -1.21 -11.29
C ILE A 27 33.31 -2.23 -11.36
N ALA A 28 33.36 -3.18 -12.30
CA ALA A 28 32.32 -4.20 -12.43
C ALA A 28 32.22 -5.10 -11.18
N TRP A 29 33.36 -5.43 -10.55
CA TRP A 29 33.39 -6.16 -9.29
C TRP A 29 32.81 -5.35 -8.14
N SER A 30 33.18 -4.08 -8.02
CA SER A 30 32.68 -3.16 -6.99
C SER A 30 31.17 -2.99 -7.09
N VAL A 31 30.64 -2.74 -8.29
CA VAL A 31 29.19 -2.66 -8.56
C VAL A 31 28.50 -3.95 -8.13
N ARG A 32 29.03 -5.10 -8.53
CA ARG A 32 28.49 -6.40 -8.15
C ARG A 32 28.43 -6.58 -6.63
N GLN A 33 29.50 -6.20 -5.93
CA GLN A 33 29.56 -6.37 -4.48
C GLN A 33 28.57 -5.43 -3.77
N GLN A 34 28.45 -4.17 -4.22
CA GLN A 34 27.51 -3.20 -3.69
C GLN A 34 26.05 -3.68 -3.78
N GLN A 35 25.66 -4.27 -4.91
CA GLN A 35 24.31 -4.82 -5.09
C GLN A 35 24.02 -5.98 -4.11
N LEU A 36 24.98 -6.89 -3.93
CA LEU A 36 24.85 -8.02 -3.00
C LEU A 36 24.84 -7.55 -1.55
N ASP A 37 25.68 -6.58 -1.21
CA ASP A 37 25.80 -6.01 0.13
C ASP A 37 24.52 -5.25 0.53
N LEU A 38 23.89 -4.52 -0.41
CA LEU A 38 22.61 -3.85 -0.18
C LEU A 38 21.55 -4.81 0.37
N ILE A 39 21.33 -5.93 -0.33
CA ILE A 39 20.31 -6.92 0.05
C ILE A 39 20.75 -7.72 1.28
N THR A 40 22.03 -8.09 1.37
CA THR A 40 22.53 -8.83 2.54
C THR A 40 22.40 -8.03 3.83
N ASN A 41 22.82 -6.77 3.81
CA ASN A 41 22.77 -5.90 4.99
C ASN A 41 21.33 -5.62 5.40
N PHE A 42 20.43 -5.44 4.43
CA PHE A 42 19.00 -5.34 4.69
C PHE A 42 18.47 -6.56 5.46
N TYR A 43 18.69 -7.78 4.95
CA TYR A 43 18.17 -8.98 5.63
C TYR A 43 18.84 -9.28 6.98
N LYS A 44 20.13 -8.93 7.14
CA LYS A 44 20.79 -9.02 8.45
C LYS A 44 20.08 -8.15 9.47
N ASP A 45 19.76 -6.91 9.11
CA ASP A 45 19.06 -5.99 10.00
C ASP A 45 17.62 -6.44 10.26
N HIS A 46 16.89 -6.78 9.20
CA HIS A 46 15.48 -7.22 9.26
C HIS A 46 15.30 -8.46 10.16
N LEU A 47 16.16 -9.48 10.00
CA LEU A 47 16.06 -10.72 10.78
C LEU A 47 16.59 -10.58 12.21
N ALA A 48 17.44 -9.59 12.49
CA ALA A 48 17.98 -9.34 13.83
C ALA A 48 16.96 -8.70 14.80
N ARG A 49 15.84 -8.17 14.31
CA ARG A 49 14.85 -7.41 15.10
C ARG A 49 13.46 -8.06 15.05
N PRO A 50 13.24 -9.22 15.71
CA PRO A 50 11.96 -9.94 15.71
C PRO A 50 10.74 -9.09 16.06
N GLU A 51 10.89 -8.14 16.97
CA GLU A 51 9.86 -7.21 17.41
C GLU A 51 9.43 -6.19 16.34
N THR A 52 10.29 -5.95 15.34
CA THR A 52 10.03 -5.03 14.21
C THR A 52 9.54 -5.73 12.95
N ARG A 53 9.50 -7.07 12.93
CA ARG A 53 8.92 -7.88 11.83
C ARG A 53 7.38 -7.84 11.84
N GLN A 54 6.80 -6.68 12.15
CA GLN A 54 5.37 -6.47 12.12
C GLN A 54 4.94 -6.11 10.70
N ALA A 55 3.71 -6.50 10.35
CA ALA A 55 3.06 -6.05 9.14
C ALA A 55 3.11 -4.51 9.04
N SER A 56 3.31 -3.99 7.83
CA SER A 56 3.40 -2.56 7.46
C SER A 56 4.73 -1.84 7.72
N GLN A 57 5.77 -2.49 8.24
CA GLN A 57 7.09 -1.85 8.39
C GLN A 57 7.91 -1.92 7.10
N LEU A 58 7.64 -0.98 6.20
CA LEU A 58 8.47 -0.78 5.01
C LEU A 58 9.70 0.08 5.36
N PRO A 59 10.91 -0.26 4.87
CA PRO A 59 12.10 0.56 5.06
C PRO A 59 11.88 1.95 4.48
N SER A 60 12.12 2.98 5.29
CA SER A 60 12.09 4.37 4.83
C SER A 60 13.46 4.81 4.28
N GLY A 61 13.47 5.78 3.37
CA GLY A 61 14.69 6.42 2.88
C GLY A 61 15.42 5.59 1.82
N SER A 62 16.74 5.44 1.95
CA SER A 62 17.63 5.04 0.85
C SER A 62 17.59 3.57 0.43
N PHE A 63 16.53 2.83 0.74
CA PHE A 63 16.38 1.43 0.32
C PHE A 63 15.64 1.31 -1.02
N PHE A 64 14.48 1.97 -1.13
CA PHE A 64 13.70 1.97 -2.36
C PHE A 64 14.18 3.06 -3.33
N SER A 65 13.89 2.87 -4.61
CA SER A 65 14.02 3.92 -5.61
C SER A 65 13.04 5.03 -5.30
N LYS A 66 13.31 6.25 -5.77
CA LYS A 66 12.39 7.38 -5.55
C LYS A 66 10.99 7.10 -6.12
N GLU A 67 10.92 6.38 -7.23
CA GLU A 67 9.65 6.02 -7.86
C GLU A 67 8.87 4.98 -7.05
N LEU A 68 9.55 3.95 -6.51
CA LEU A 68 8.90 2.95 -5.69
C LEU A 68 8.49 3.53 -4.32
N GLU A 69 9.32 4.38 -3.73
CA GLU A 69 8.98 5.09 -2.48
C GLU A 69 7.73 5.97 -2.68
N ALA A 70 7.66 6.75 -3.77
CA ALA A 70 6.47 7.53 -4.10
C ALA A 70 5.21 6.66 -4.32
N LEU A 71 5.37 5.45 -4.86
CA LEU A 71 4.25 4.52 -5.06
C LEU A 71 3.75 3.92 -3.74
N VAL A 72 4.68 3.59 -2.83
CA VAL A 72 4.37 3.16 -1.46
C VAL A 72 3.67 4.28 -0.69
N ASP A 73 4.21 5.50 -0.74
CA ASP A 73 3.60 6.66 -0.07
C ASP A 73 2.19 6.94 -0.58
N ALA A 74 1.99 6.85 -1.90
CA ALA A 74 0.66 6.99 -2.51
C ALA A 74 -0.31 5.90 -2.02
N ASN A 75 0.17 4.66 -1.85
CA ASN A 75 -0.65 3.57 -1.31
C ASN A 75 -1.05 3.82 0.14
N LEU A 76 -0.10 4.17 0.99
CA LEU A 76 -0.35 4.50 2.40
C LEU A 76 -1.33 5.67 2.53
N GLN A 77 -1.14 6.73 1.73
CA GLN A 77 -2.03 7.89 1.74
C GLN A 77 -3.45 7.54 1.27
N LEU A 78 -3.58 6.73 0.21
CA LEU A 78 -4.90 6.26 -0.26
C LEU A 78 -5.59 5.39 0.77
N CYS A 79 -4.85 4.50 1.43
CA CYS A 79 -5.41 3.67 2.50
C CYS A 79 -5.85 4.51 3.70
N ASP A 80 -5.03 5.45 4.18
CA ASP A 80 -5.38 6.32 5.31
C ASP A 80 -6.61 7.21 5.01
N SER A 81 -6.68 7.76 3.80
CA SER A 81 -7.72 8.75 3.45
C SER A 81 -9.00 8.16 2.86
N LEU A 82 -8.91 7.02 2.17
CA LEU A 82 -10.01 6.45 1.39
C LEU A 82 -10.36 5.01 1.78
N SER A 83 -9.55 4.30 2.58
CA SER A 83 -9.98 3.01 3.11
C SER A 83 -11.14 3.22 4.08
N ARG A 84 -12.18 2.43 3.86
CA ARG A 84 -13.53 2.71 4.39
C ARG A 84 -14.17 1.51 5.05
N GLY A 85 -13.80 0.31 4.63
CA GLY A 85 -14.15 -0.91 5.33
C GLY A 85 -13.21 -1.19 6.51
N ASP A 86 -13.52 -2.24 7.25
CA ASP A 86 -12.63 -2.79 8.29
C ASP A 86 -11.55 -3.70 7.71
N ASP A 87 -11.46 -3.79 6.38
CA ASP A 87 -10.40 -4.52 5.70
C ASP A 87 -9.04 -3.88 5.95
N ILE A 88 -8.04 -4.74 6.13
CA ILE A 88 -6.64 -4.34 6.20
C ILE A 88 -6.26 -3.68 4.86
N CYS A 89 -5.75 -2.45 4.91
CA CYS A 89 -5.31 -1.69 3.74
C CYS A 89 -3.88 -1.23 3.95
N GLY A 90 -3.08 -1.33 2.90
CA GLY A 90 -1.69 -0.92 2.89
C GLY A 90 -0.82 -2.08 2.44
N TYR A 91 0.12 -1.81 1.56
CA TYR A 91 1.05 -2.83 1.11
C TYR A 91 1.88 -3.35 2.27
N GLY A 92 1.83 -4.67 2.47
CA GLY A 92 2.45 -5.34 3.61
C GLY A 92 1.69 -5.23 4.92
N ALA A 93 0.46 -4.72 4.94
CA ALA A 93 -0.36 -4.67 6.14
C ALA A 93 -0.92 -6.03 6.57
N ASP A 94 -0.92 -7.02 5.67
CA ASP A 94 -1.38 -8.40 5.93
C ASP A 94 -0.23 -9.42 6.00
N GLY A 95 1.03 -8.97 6.04
CA GLY A 95 2.18 -9.86 6.16
C GLY A 95 3.53 -9.23 5.86
N ASP A 96 4.60 -9.98 6.13
CA ASP A 96 5.97 -9.56 5.84
C ASP A 96 6.29 -9.78 4.35
N VAL A 97 6.27 -8.68 3.60
CA VAL A 97 6.55 -8.67 2.15
C VAL A 97 8.00 -8.97 1.82
N PHE A 98 8.93 -8.91 2.77
CA PHE A 98 10.33 -9.28 2.56
C PHE A 98 10.57 -10.77 2.80
N LEU A 99 9.68 -11.42 3.55
CA LEU A 99 9.70 -12.86 3.81
C LEU A 99 8.64 -13.64 3.01
N ASP A 100 7.74 -12.95 2.31
CA ASP A 100 6.60 -13.51 1.55
C ASP A 100 5.80 -14.50 2.41
N THR A 101 5.39 -14.02 3.60
CA THR A 101 4.64 -14.81 4.58
C THR A 101 3.90 -13.92 5.58
N GLN A 102 2.85 -14.45 6.20
CA GLN A 102 2.16 -13.82 7.33
C GLN A 102 2.80 -14.19 8.67
N GLU A 103 3.39 -15.38 8.75
CA GLU A 103 3.99 -15.91 9.97
C GLU A 103 5.37 -16.52 9.69
N VAL A 104 6.21 -16.50 10.72
CA VAL A 104 7.57 -17.05 10.69
C VAL A 104 7.83 -17.89 11.93
N SER A 105 8.89 -18.71 11.91
CA SER A 105 9.34 -19.38 13.12
C SER A 105 9.66 -18.35 14.22
N PRO A 106 9.20 -18.55 15.48
CA PRO A 106 9.54 -17.68 16.61
C PRO A 106 11.05 -17.60 16.88
N THR A 107 11.78 -18.56 16.35
CA THR A 107 13.23 -18.69 16.53
C THR A 107 14.00 -18.42 15.24
N LEU A 108 13.33 -17.84 14.23
CA LEU A 108 13.96 -17.41 12.98
C LEU A 108 14.94 -16.28 13.26
N ASP A 109 16.17 -16.45 12.79
CA ASP A 109 17.23 -15.44 12.73
C ASP A 109 17.99 -15.58 11.40
N PHE A 110 18.95 -14.69 11.14
CA PHE A 110 19.69 -14.66 9.87
C PHE A 110 20.43 -15.97 9.56
N GLU A 111 21.03 -16.62 10.57
CA GLU A 111 21.81 -17.84 10.37
C GLU A 111 20.90 -19.06 10.16
N ARG A 112 19.84 -19.15 10.98
CA ARG A 112 18.86 -20.22 10.89
C ARG A 112 18.03 -20.15 9.63
N ALA A 113 17.79 -18.95 9.11
CA ALA A 113 17.13 -18.76 7.82
C ALA A 113 17.89 -19.38 6.65
N HIS A 114 19.14 -19.81 6.83
CA HIS A 114 20.01 -20.31 5.77
C HIS A 114 20.09 -19.33 4.60
N PHE A 115 20.17 -18.03 4.94
CA PHE A 115 20.12 -16.94 3.98
C PHE A 115 21.26 -17.03 2.95
N LYS A 116 20.90 -16.89 1.68
CA LYS A 116 21.82 -16.80 0.55
C LYS A 116 21.38 -15.69 -0.37
N VAL A 117 22.35 -15.00 -0.96
CA VAL A 117 22.13 -13.97 -1.96
C VAL A 117 23.00 -14.25 -3.18
N GLU A 118 22.43 -14.10 -4.37
CA GLU A 118 23.15 -14.26 -5.62
C GLU A 118 22.63 -13.34 -6.72
N ARG A 119 23.41 -13.17 -7.80
CA ARG A 119 22.95 -12.40 -8.96
C ARG A 119 22.08 -13.29 -9.83
N ALA A 120 20.88 -12.81 -10.15
CA ALA A 120 19.98 -13.43 -11.12
C ALA A 120 20.00 -12.70 -12.48
N GLY A 121 20.62 -11.52 -12.55
CA GLY A 121 20.77 -10.71 -13.76
C GLY A 121 21.67 -9.49 -13.49
N ASP A 122 21.77 -8.59 -14.48
CA ASP A 122 22.64 -7.42 -14.37
C ASP A 122 22.24 -6.50 -13.20
N ASN A 123 20.93 -6.29 -13.06
CA ASN A 123 20.33 -5.46 -12.03
C ASN A 123 19.34 -6.27 -11.18
N ILE A 124 19.53 -7.58 -11.06
CA ILE A 124 18.62 -8.45 -10.31
C ILE A 124 19.40 -9.28 -9.32
N ILE A 125 19.03 -9.16 -8.05
CA ILE A 125 19.58 -9.95 -6.94
C ILE A 125 18.50 -10.90 -6.42
N GLU A 126 18.79 -12.20 -6.36
CA GLU A 126 17.91 -13.20 -5.74
C GLU A 126 18.37 -13.43 -4.31
N ALA A 127 17.46 -13.24 -3.36
CA ALA A 127 17.60 -13.68 -1.99
C ALA A 127 16.82 -14.99 -1.80
N SER A 128 17.44 -15.97 -1.16
CA SER A 128 16.80 -17.24 -0.79
C SER A 128 17.04 -17.56 0.67
N PHE A 129 16.00 -18.02 1.36
CA PHE A 129 16.01 -18.30 2.79
C PHE A 129 14.87 -19.28 3.13
N ASN A 130 14.86 -19.82 4.34
CA ASN A 130 13.82 -20.68 4.86
C ASN A 130 13.18 -20.04 6.10
N ILE A 131 11.88 -19.76 6.05
CA ILE A 131 11.15 -19.08 7.13
C ILE A 131 10.75 -20.03 8.29
N TYR A 132 10.78 -21.35 8.06
CA TYR A 132 10.65 -22.39 9.07
C TYR A 132 11.69 -23.50 8.85
N PRO A 133 12.97 -23.25 9.22
CA PRO A 133 14.09 -24.14 8.92
C PRO A 133 13.88 -25.56 9.45
N ASP A 134 13.21 -25.69 10.59
CA ASP A 134 12.97 -26.98 11.27
C ASP A 134 11.86 -27.81 10.59
N MET A 135 11.09 -27.23 9.66
CA MET A 135 9.99 -27.88 8.95
C MET A 135 10.33 -28.25 7.49
N GLY A 136 11.59 -28.06 7.07
CA GLY A 136 12.11 -28.51 5.79
C GLY A 136 11.85 -27.57 4.61
N ALA A 137 12.11 -28.06 3.40
CA ALA A 137 12.23 -27.25 2.18
C ALA A 137 10.92 -26.61 1.68
N ALA A 138 9.75 -27.06 2.15
CA ALA A 138 8.46 -26.45 1.78
C ALA A 138 8.34 -24.97 2.21
N TYR A 139 9.17 -24.56 3.17
CA TYR A 139 9.22 -23.20 3.70
C TYR A 139 10.38 -22.38 3.13
N GLU A 140 11.05 -22.89 2.09
CA GLU A 140 11.97 -22.08 1.30
C GLU A 140 11.22 -20.96 0.58
N ARG A 141 11.83 -19.80 0.57
CA ARG A 141 11.35 -18.58 -0.06
C ARG A 141 12.43 -18.01 -0.94
N LYS A 142 11.99 -17.37 -2.02
CA LYS A 142 12.85 -16.66 -2.97
C LYS A 142 12.21 -15.32 -3.29
N VAL A 143 12.99 -14.26 -3.14
CA VAL A 143 12.59 -12.90 -3.50
C VAL A 143 13.66 -12.34 -4.41
N ARG A 144 13.25 -11.79 -5.56
CA ARG A 144 14.17 -11.14 -6.50
C ARG A 144 14.01 -9.64 -6.44
N PHE A 145 15.08 -8.94 -6.16
CA PHE A 145 15.14 -7.49 -6.09
C PHE A 145 15.64 -6.95 -7.42
N VAL A 146 14.80 -6.16 -8.10
CA VAL A 146 15.18 -5.38 -9.27
C VAL A 146 15.79 -4.08 -8.77
N LEU A 147 17.02 -3.80 -9.19
CA LEU A 147 17.79 -2.66 -8.71
C LEU A 147 17.92 -1.57 -9.79
N VAL A 148 17.98 -0.32 -9.34
CA VAL A 148 18.31 0.84 -10.17
C VAL A 148 19.45 1.60 -9.51
N ASP A 149 20.36 2.16 -10.32
CA ASP A 149 21.42 3.03 -9.84
C ASP A 149 20.91 4.47 -9.83
N GLU A 150 20.92 5.11 -8.66
CA GLU A 150 20.58 6.52 -8.49
C GLU A 150 21.79 7.29 -7.97
N ASP A 151 21.72 8.63 -7.93
CA ASP A 151 22.84 9.51 -7.52
C ASP A 151 23.52 9.12 -6.19
N ASN A 152 22.80 8.41 -5.31
CA ASN A 152 23.27 7.99 -3.99
C ASN A 152 23.49 6.45 -3.89
N GLY A 153 23.66 5.78 -5.02
CA GLY A 153 23.92 4.34 -5.15
C GLY A 153 22.68 3.50 -5.47
N TRP A 154 22.87 2.18 -5.48
CA TRP A 154 21.84 1.20 -5.82
C TRP A 154 20.61 1.27 -4.89
N ARG A 155 19.43 1.17 -5.50
CA ARG A 155 18.12 1.15 -4.85
C ARG A 155 17.26 0.02 -5.37
N VAL A 156 16.33 -0.47 -4.57
CA VAL A 156 15.31 -1.44 -4.98
C VAL A 156 14.19 -0.72 -5.70
N ASP A 157 13.96 -1.06 -6.97
CA ASP A 157 12.87 -0.48 -7.78
C ASP A 157 11.65 -1.40 -7.89
N ASP A 158 11.85 -2.71 -7.75
CA ASP A 158 10.77 -3.70 -7.66
C ASP A 158 11.22 -4.94 -6.88
N MET A 159 10.25 -5.69 -6.36
CA MET A 159 10.45 -7.00 -5.76
C MET A 159 9.57 -8.01 -6.48
N LEU A 160 10.17 -9.09 -6.97
CA LEU A 160 9.50 -10.16 -7.69
C LEU A 160 9.42 -11.40 -6.80
N TYR A 161 8.22 -11.96 -6.71
CA TYR A 161 7.92 -13.14 -5.91
C TYR A 161 7.60 -14.34 -6.81
N ALA A 162 7.23 -15.45 -6.18
CA ALA A 162 6.71 -16.61 -6.91
C ALA A 162 5.49 -16.24 -7.78
N GLN A 163 5.23 -17.05 -8.80
CA GLN A 163 4.06 -16.91 -9.69
C GLN A 163 4.01 -15.59 -10.48
N GLY A 164 5.12 -14.88 -10.63
CA GLY A 164 5.20 -13.64 -11.42
C GLY A 164 4.58 -12.42 -10.72
N ARG A 165 4.36 -12.50 -9.41
CA ARG A 165 3.95 -11.37 -8.57
C ARG A 165 5.07 -10.31 -8.51
N SER A 166 4.69 -9.05 -8.50
CA SER A 166 5.57 -7.87 -8.44
C SER A 166 5.02 -6.87 -7.44
N MET A 167 5.88 -6.34 -6.58
CA MET A 167 5.53 -5.31 -5.60
C MET A 167 4.92 -4.08 -6.27
N ARG A 168 5.53 -3.57 -7.35
CA ARG A 168 4.98 -2.42 -8.09
C ARG A 168 3.57 -2.70 -8.61
N GLN A 169 3.36 -3.88 -9.20
CA GLN A 169 2.06 -4.25 -9.74
C GLN A 169 1.02 -4.49 -8.64
N GLU A 170 1.42 -4.99 -7.48
CA GLU A 170 0.55 -5.14 -6.31
C GLU A 170 0.11 -3.80 -5.76
N LEU A 171 1.06 -2.89 -5.49
CA LEU A 171 0.78 -1.52 -5.08
C LEU A 171 -0.16 -0.80 -6.05
N GLN A 172 0.11 -0.88 -7.35
CA GLN A 172 -0.74 -0.25 -8.37
C GLN A 172 -2.16 -0.82 -8.38
N ARG A 173 -2.29 -2.15 -8.27
CA ARG A 173 -3.60 -2.82 -8.22
C ARG A 173 -4.36 -2.45 -6.96
N GLU A 174 -3.68 -2.40 -5.81
CA GLU A 174 -4.30 -2.02 -4.55
C GLU A 174 -4.75 -0.56 -4.58
N ASN A 175 -3.92 0.37 -5.08
CA ASN A 175 -4.28 1.78 -5.25
C ASN A 175 -5.51 1.94 -6.16
N ALA A 176 -5.54 1.21 -7.29
CA ALA A 176 -6.68 1.21 -8.20
C ALA A 176 -7.94 0.64 -7.54
N ALA A 177 -7.81 -0.42 -6.75
CA ALA A 177 -8.93 -1.04 -6.03
C ALA A 177 -9.50 -0.10 -4.96
N VAL A 178 -8.64 0.56 -4.17
CA VAL A 178 -9.04 1.55 -3.16
C VAL A 178 -9.78 2.71 -3.82
N LEU A 179 -9.24 3.26 -4.92
CA LEU A 179 -9.90 4.33 -5.67
C LEU A 179 -11.23 3.89 -6.27
N ALA A 180 -11.30 2.69 -6.85
CA ALA A 180 -12.52 2.16 -7.45
C ALA A 180 -13.63 2.00 -6.39
N ARG A 181 -13.32 1.38 -5.25
CA ARG A 181 -14.25 1.25 -4.11
C ARG A 181 -14.70 2.61 -3.58
N ALA A 182 -13.76 3.53 -3.33
CA ALA A 182 -14.07 4.87 -2.86
C ALA A 182 -15.00 5.64 -3.82
N SER A 183 -14.90 5.36 -5.13
CA SER A 183 -15.75 5.94 -6.18
C SER A 183 -17.11 5.27 -6.37
N GLU A 184 -17.35 4.12 -5.73
CA GLU A 184 -18.60 3.38 -5.83
C GLU A 184 -19.56 3.81 -4.71
N LEU A 185 -20.71 4.38 -5.07
CA LEU A 185 -21.70 4.82 -4.09
C LEU A 185 -22.31 3.62 -3.37
N ALA A 186 -22.52 2.51 -4.07
CA ALA A 186 -23.07 1.29 -3.47
C ALA A 186 -22.18 0.77 -2.33
N ASP A 187 -20.86 0.84 -2.51
CA ASP A 187 -19.87 0.44 -1.49
C ASP A 187 -19.90 1.38 -0.29
N ALA A 188 -19.83 2.69 -0.54
CA ALA A 188 -19.86 3.70 0.53
C ALA A 188 -21.18 3.66 1.32
N ALA A 189 -22.33 3.58 0.65
CA ALA A 189 -23.62 3.48 1.30
C ALA A 189 -23.75 2.14 2.05
N GLY A 190 -23.32 1.03 1.43
CA GLY A 190 -23.34 -0.30 2.05
C GLY A 190 -22.63 -0.32 3.41
N TRP A 191 -21.42 0.23 3.50
CA TRP A 191 -20.70 0.34 4.77
C TRP A 191 -21.38 1.25 5.78
N VAL A 192 -21.86 2.43 5.36
CA VAL A 192 -22.56 3.35 6.27
C VAL A 192 -23.80 2.69 6.86
N PHE A 193 -24.64 2.04 6.05
CA PHE A 193 -25.84 1.37 6.54
C PHE A 193 -25.53 0.09 7.34
N ASN A 194 -24.42 -0.59 7.03
CA ASN A 194 -23.93 -1.69 7.87
C ASN A 194 -23.57 -1.19 9.29
N TYR A 195 -22.83 -0.09 9.39
CA TYR A 195 -22.45 0.51 10.67
C TYR A 195 -23.64 1.11 11.41
N LEU A 196 -24.58 1.76 10.72
CA LEU A 196 -25.83 2.22 11.33
C LEU A 196 -26.70 1.06 11.83
N GLY A 197 -26.63 -0.12 11.19
CA GLY A 197 -27.36 -1.31 11.62
C GLY A 197 -26.76 -2.03 12.83
N ASN A 198 -25.64 -1.55 13.39
CA ASN A 198 -24.95 -2.15 14.52
C ASN A 198 -24.55 -1.09 15.55
N GLU A 199 -25.24 -1.06 16.69
CA GLU A 199 -25.03 -0.08 17.77
C GLU A 199 -23.55 0.03 18.19
N ASP A 200 -22.83 -1.10 18.25
CA ASP A 200 -21.41 -1.15 18.66
C ASP A 200 -20.44 -0.56 17.62
N MET A 201 -20.93 -0.19 16.43
CA MET A 201 -20.12 0.31 15.31
C MET A 201 -20.55 1.71 14.83
N LEU A 202 -21.46 2.38 15.54
CA LEU A 202 -22.02 3.67 15.13
C LEU A 202 -20.94 4.74 14.93
N ASP A 203 -19.89 4.72 15.75
CA ASP A 203 -18.75 5.62 15.65
C ASP A 203 -17.93 5.42 14.36
N ARG A 204 -17.98 4.22 13.76
CA ARG A 204 -17.30 3.93 12.49
C ARG A 204 -17.97 4.61 11.30
N ALA A 205 -19.28 4.83 11.35
CA ALA A 205 -20.01 5.57 10.31
C ALA A 205 -19.48 7.01 10.14
N VAL A 206 -18.92 7.60 11.22
CA VAL A 206 -18.31 8.94 11.20
C VAL A 206 -17.17 9.05 10.18
N ARG A 207 -16.49 7.94 9.83
CA ARG A 207 -15.41 7.91 8.84
C ARG A 207 -15.88 8.28 7.42
N PHE A 208 -17.18 8.20 7.15
CA PHE A 208 -17.78 8.52 5.85
C PHE A 208 -18.33 9.94 5.79
N ILE A 209 -18.25 10.69 6.89
CA ILE A 209 -18.85 12.02 7.00
C ILE A 209 -17.82 13.09 6.63
N ALA A 210 -18.20 13.95 5.68
CA ALA A 210 -17.45 15.16 5.42
C ALA A 210 -17.83 16.25 6.41
N PHE A 211 -16.84 16.78 7.12
CA PHE A 211 -17.04 17.83 8.11
C PHE A 211 -16.74 19.23 7.57
N PRO A 212 -17.55 20.26 7.91
CA PRO A 212 -18.78 20.16 8.71
C PRO A 212 -19.93 19.51 7.91
N VAL A 213 -20.70 18.65 8.57
CA VAL A 213 -21.87 17.96 7.99
C VAL A 213 -23.14 18.74 8.30
N GLN A 214 -24.07 18.81 7.35
CA GLN A 214 -25.36 19.44 7.58
C GLN A 214 -26.36 18.43 8.18
N VAL A 215 -26.86 18.65 9.39
CA VAL A 215 -27.88 17.80 10.00
C VAL A 215 -29.19 18.58 10.13
N CYS A 216 -30.25 18.07 9.50
CA CYS A 216 -31.59 18.62 9.55
C CYS A 216 -32.48 17.77 10.47
N ASP A 217 -33.13 18.43 11.42
CA ASP A 217 -34.07 17.78 12.33
C ASP A 217 -35.37 17.37 11.61
N GLN A 218 -36.28 16.72 12.35
CA GLN A 218 -37.60 16.33 11.86
C GLN A 218 -38.50 17.49 11.40
N TYR A 219 -38.14 18.74 11.69
CA TYR A 219 -38.85 19.94 11.25
C TYR A 219 -38.18 20.62 10.05
N GLY A 220 -37.03 20.10 9.60
CA GLY A 220 -36.28 20.60 8.46
C GLY A 220 -35.33 21.75 8.79
N VAL A 221 -35.09 22.01 10.08
CA VAL A 221 -34.11 23.01 10.52
C VAL A 221 -32.73 22.37 10.47
N CYS A 222 -31.86 22.92 9.63
CA CYS A 222 -30.53 22.36 9.37
C CYS A 222 -29.44 23.12 10.14
N THR A 223 -28.54 22.37 10.78
CA THR A 223 -27.37 22.90 11.49
C THR A 223 -26.09 22.25 10.96
N ALA A 224 -25.04 23.03 10.73
CA ALA A 224 -23.71 22.50 10.43
C ALA A 224 -23.05 21.97 11.71
N MET A 225 -22.70 20.68 11.73
CA MET A 225 -22.10 20.00 12.88
C MET A 225 -20.64 19.65 12.59
N LYS A 226 -19.80 19.73 13.63
CA LYS A 226 -18.41 19.26 13.62
C LYS A 226 -18.35 17.82 14.10
N ARG A 227 -17.17 17.20 13.93
CA ARG A 227 -16.94 15.79 14.30
C ARG A 227 -17.16 15.51 15.78
N ASP A 228 -16.85 16.48 16.64
CA ASP A 228 -16.96 16.41 18.10
C ASP A 228 -18.31 16.87 18.66
N ASP A 229 -19.27 17.22 17.79
CA ASP A 229 -20.60 17.66 18.22
C ASP A 229 -21.42 16.45 18.70
N MET A 230 -21.77 16.41 19.98
CA MET A 230 -22.55 15.31 20.57
C MET A 230 -23.90 15.07 19.87
N ARG A 231 -24.47 16.10 19.24
CA ARG A 231 -25.75 15.99 18.51
C ARG A 231 -25.62 15.16 17.24
N LEU A 232 -24.40 15.03 16.70
CA LEU A 232 -24.15 14.16 15.56
C LEU A 232 -24.41 12.70 15.91
N MET A 233 -23.90 12.24 17.06
CA MET A 233 -24.11 10.85 17.50
C MET A 233 -25.59 10.58 17.75
N GLN A 234 -26.33 11.53 18.34
CA GLN A 234 -27.78 11.42 18.51
C GLN A 234 -28.52 11.31 17.18
N ALA A 235 -28.06 12.03 16.14
CA ALA A 235 -28.66 11.94 14.81
C ALA A 235 -28.36 10.59 14.13
N LEU A 236 -27.16 10.03 14.31
CA LEU A 236 -26.81 8.71 13.79
C LEU A 236 -27.58 7.59 14.52
N ASP A 237 -27.73 7.71 15.83
CA ASP A 237 -28.51 6.79 16.67
C ASP A 237 -29.98 6.75 16.23
N ALA A 238 -30.59 7.92 16.01
CA ALA A 238 -31.94 8.02 15.47
C ALA A 238 -32.11 7.41 14.07
N LEU A 239 -31.03 7.31 13.27
CA LEU A 239 -31.05 6.61 11.99
C LEU A 239 -30.93 5.10 12.16
N ALA A 240 -30.13 4.63 13.12
CA ALA A 240 -29.97 3.21 13.45
C ALA A 240 -31.32 2.59 13.83
N ASP A 241 -32.08 3.28 14.68
CA ASP A 241 -33.42 2.86 15.13
C ASP A 241 -34.47 2.80 14.01
N SER A 242 -34.25 3.50 12.89
CA SER A 242 -35.24 3.65 11.81
C SER A 242 -35.30 2.48 10.81
N GLU A 243 -34.90 1.27 11.22
CA GLU A 243 -34.75 0.08 10.36
C GLU A 243 -33.79 0.30 9.18
N ALA A 244 -32.54 0.71 9.47
CA ALA A 244 -31.46 0.85 8.48
C ALA A 244 -31.29 -0.37 7.54
N GLY A 245 -31.69 -1.58 7.98
CA GLY A 245 -31.65 -2.82 7.19
C GLY A 245 -32.68 -2.96 6.06
N ALA A 246 -33.71 -2.10 6.00
CA ALA A 246 -34.73 -2.11 4.95
C ALA A 246 -34.46 -1.12 3.80
N VAL A 247 -33.32 -0.41 3.84
CA VAL A 247 -32.97 0.62 2.86
C VAL A 247 -32.60 -0.01 1.52
N ALA A 248 -33.27 0.43 0.45
CA ALA A 248 -32.87 0.09 -0.92
C ALA A 248 -31.55 0.81 -1.26
N LEU A 249 -30.45 0.05 -1.26
CA LEU A 249 -29.14 0.56 -1.63
C LEU A 249 -28.99 0.66 -3.16
N PRO A 250 -28.24 1.65 -3.67
CA PRO A 250 -27.86 1.71 -5.07
C PRO A 250 -27.14 0.43 -5.50
N LYS A 251 -27.33 0.00 -6.74
CA LYS A 251 -26.58 -1.13 -7.31
C LYS A 251 -25.19 -0.66 -7.76
N PRO A 252 -24.18 -1.55 -7.76
CA PRO A 252 -22.87 -1.23 -8.32
C PRO A 252 -22.98 -0.71 -9.76
N GLY A 253 -22.29 0.40 -10.05
CA GLY A 253 -22.30 1.05 -11.36
C GLY A 253 -23.58 1.83 -11.72
N GLU A 254 -24.61 1.86 -10.87
CA GLU A 254 -25.84 2.64 -11.12
C GLU A 254 -25.58 4.15 -11.10
N VAL A 255 -24.70 4.59 -10.20
CA VAL A 255 -24.36 6.00 -10.03
C VAL A 255 -22.93 6.25 -10.50
N GLN A 256 -22.79 6.97 -11.62
CA GLN A 256 -21.48 7.47 -12.04
C GLN A 256 -20.97 8.56 -11.09
N ALA A 257 -19.74 8.42 -10.62
CA ALA A 257 -19.05 9.41 -9.81
C ALA A 257 -18.63 10.64 -10.63
N SER A 258 -18.94 11.83 -10.12
CA SER A 258 -18.49 13.10 -10.69
C SER A 258 -18.42 14.15 -9.60
N GLU A 259 -17.34 14.94 -9.55
CA GLU A 259 -17.08 15.91 -8.48
C GLU A 259 -18.28 16.83 -8.23
N GLY A 260 -18.67 16.98 -6.97
CA GLY A 260 -19.82 17.77 -6.53
C GLY A 260 -21.20 17.13 -6.75
N LYS A 261 -21.27 15.93 -7.35
CA LYS A 261 -22.55 15.23 -7.53
C LYS A 261 -23.08 14.78 -6.18
N VAL A 262 -24.37 15.06 -5.96
CA VAL A 262 -25.09 14.69 -4.74
C VAL A 262 -26.12 13.63 -5.07
N VAL A 263 -26.15 12.56 -4.28
CA VAL A 263 -27.16 11.50 -4.36
C VAL A 263 -27.74 11.25 -2.97
N ALA A 264 -29.07 11.31 -2.89
CA ALA A 264 -29.80 10.98 -1.69
C ALA A 264 -30.00 9.45 -1.59
N VAL A 265 -29.59 8.86 -0.48
CA VAL A 265 -29.91 7.47 -0.11
C VAL A 265 -30.56 7.51 1.27
N HIS A 266 -31.88 7.29 1.31
CA HIS A 266 -32.70 7.44 2.51
C HIS A 266 -32.52 8.84 3.13
N ALA A 267 -32.15 8.92 4.41
CA ALA A 267 -31.90 10.17 5.13
C ALA A 267 -30.56 10.85 4.80
N LEU A 268 -29.67 10.19 4.06
CA LEU A 268 -28.31 10.66 3.85
C LEU A 268 -28.14 11.24 2.44
N ASP A 269 -27.53 12.42 2.32
CA ASP A 269 -27.00 12.89 1.04
C ASP A 269 -25.51 12.59 0.97
N PHE A 270 -25.15 11.81 -0.04
CA PHE A 270 -23.77 11.51 -0.41
C PHE A 270 -23.32 12.48 -1.49
N THR A 271 -22.24 13.22 -1.25
CA THR A 271 -21.58 14.05 -2.25
C THR A 271 -20.27 13.39 -2.67
N PHE A 272 -20.06 13.24 -3.97
CA PHE A 272 -18.76 12.81 -4.49
C PHE A 272 -17.78 13.98 -4.45
N GLN A 273 -16.74 13.88 -3.63
CA GLN A 273 -15.70 14.88 -3.52
C GLN A 273 -14.35 14.25 -3.15
N ASN A 274 -13.25 14.84 -3.61
CA ASN A 274 -11.90 14.33 -3.34
C ASN A 274 -11.75 12.84 -3.68
N LYS A 275 -12.29 12.44 -4.85
CA LYS A 275 -12.25 11.06 -5.38
C LYS A 275 -13.11 10.04 -4.63
N ALA A 276 -14.01 10.47 -3.74
CA ALA A 276 -14.82 9.53 -2.97
C ALA A 276 -16.20 10.05 -2.58
N TRP A 277 -17.14 9.16 -2.26
CA TRP A 277 -18.47 9.53 -1.76
C TRP A 277 -18.46 9.85 -0.27
N TRP A 278 -19.01 10.99 0.14
CA TRP A 278 -19.05 11.42 1.54
C TRP A 278 -20.46 11.80 1.94
N VAL A 279 -20.88 11.42 3.15
CA VAL A 279 -22.10 11.95 3.75
C VAL A 279 -21.87 13.43 4.06
N THR A 280 -22.57 14.30 3.34
CA THR A 280 -22.52 15.76 3.53
C THR A 280 -23.77 16.31 4.20
N LYS A 281 -24.86 15.54 4.17
CA LYS A 281 -26.11 15.91 4.84
C LYS A 281 -26.83 14.71 5.44
N ILE A 282 -27.39 14.90 6.62
CA ILE A 282 -28.33 14.00 7.29
C ILE A 282 -29.66 14.74 7.41
N ASP A 283 -30.75 14.20 6.87
CA ASP A 283 -32.09 14.81 6.92
C ASP A 283 -33.08 13.83 7.54
N LEU A 284 -33.33 14.00 8.85
CA LEU A 284 -34.12 13.09 9.67
C LEU A 284 -35.61 13.07 9.30
N ARG A 285 -36.08 13.99 8.45
CA ARG A 285 -37.45 13.92 7.91
C ARG A 285 -37.64 12.73 6.97
N ARG A 286 -36.56 12.28 6.34
CA ARG A 286 -36.59 11.17 5.39
C ARG A 286 -36.50 9.80 6.06
N SER A 287 -36.10 9.73 7.33
CA SER A 287 -35.98 8.45 8.04
C SER A 287 -37.32 7.79 8.40
N SER A 288 -38.41 8.55 8.31
CA SER A 288 -39.78 8.08 8.60
C SER A 288 -40.65 7.97 7.34
N SER A 289 -40.09 8.22 6.16
CA SER A 289 -40.83 8.22 4.89
C SER A 289 -40.63 6.91 4.13
N PRO A 290 -41.69 6.25 3.64
CA PRO A 290 -41.53 5.08 2.77
C PRO A 290 -40.77 5.48 1.50
N PRO A 291 -39.93 4.59 0.92
CA PRO A 291 -39.14 4.90 -0.24
C PRO A 291 -40.03 5.35 -1.42
N PRO A 292 -39.68 6.43 -2.14
CA PRO A 292 -40.43 6.82 -3.31
C PRO A 292 -40.39 5.71 -4.37
N PRO A 293 -41.47 5.48 -5.13
CA PRO A 293 -41.44 4.52 -6.23
C PRO A 293 -40.41 4.98 -7.28
N ASN A 294 -39.54 4.05 -7.71
CA ASN A 294 -38.51 4.32 -8.72
C ASN A 294 -39.15 4.88 -10.01
N PRO A 295 -38.49 5.87 -10.66
CA PRO A 295 -38.87 6.34 -11.99
C PRO A 295 -38.63 5.28 -13.08
#